data_AF-A0A2B7Z2X2-F1
#
_entry.id   AF-A0A2B7Z2X2-F1
#
_cell.length_a   1.000
_cell.length_b   1.000
_cell.length_c   1.000
_cell.angle_alpha   90.00
_cell.angle_beta   90.00
_cell.angle_gamma   90.00
#
_symmetry.space_group_name_H-M   'P 1'
#
loop_
_entity.id
_entity.type
_entity.pdbx_description
1 polymer ?
#
loop_
_entity_poly.entity_id
_entity_poly.type
_entity_poly.pdbx_seq_one_letter_code
_entity_poly.pdbx_strand_id
1 'polypeptide(L)'
;MALGFPPSAGRPFHNLLKKLDDGPDNVDETAGMYHELTDVDVRNPESGTVALDGAYLATISHQGREFQKYSIDNRIYFAPVDEEEIERLDIQHKVFNKVFDERLIFPPVVQPRRILDCGYGSGAWAVEVAEQYPQCEVIGIDITPHMKPDDTPENLWLQLDDLNRTFTFPPNYFDLVHSRMVASGLNQQRWPRYVRDIARSLKRGGWVQMVEVYFNVQSDNGTITDQHALRQWSTKYVRSLEDLKDLRIGMRLGTLLSSAGLVDVETKMIPLPLSGWSSDPRMRDIGRLNRDNIQKLLSSLAIYPFVNRLHMSREEFSVLVAQARQEADNPALKAYFPL
;
A
#
# COMPACT_ATOMS: atom_id res chain seq x y z
N MET A 1 49.98 -7.94 -0.03
CA MET A 1 50.03 -6.99 -1.16
C MET A 1 48.77 -6.14 -1.04
N ALA A 2 48.91 -4.97 -0.43
CA ALA A 2 47.83 -4.10 0.04
C ALA A 2 47.73 -2.88 -0.87
N LEU A 3 46.51 -2.49 -1.25
CA LEU A 3 46.22 -1.19 -1.86
C LEU A 3 44.88 -0.70 -1.29
N GLY A 4 44.95 0.38 -0.52
CA GLY A 4 43.81 1.10 0.04
C GLY A 4 43.29 2.19 -0.91
N PHE A 5 42.08 2.68 -0.63
CA PHE A 5 41.52 3.89 -1.22
C PHE A 5 41.14 4.88 -0.09
N PRO A 6 41.29 6.20 -0.33
CA PRO A 6 41.28 7.24 0.70
C PRO A 6 39.87 7.77 1.06
N PRO A 7 39.73 8.49 2.19
CA PRO A 7 38.46 9.08 2.63
C PRO A 7 38.18 10.41 1.90
N SER A 8 36.94 10.61 1.41
CA SER A 8 36.51 11.88 0.84
C SER A 8 35.82 12.76 1.88
N ALA A 9 36.47 13.90 2.11
CA ALA A 9 36.14 15.05 2.95
C ALA A 9 34.67 15.51 2.93
N GLY A 10 34.20 15.89 4.12
CA GLY A 10 33.02 16.73 4.30
C GLY A 10 33.26 18.18 3.83
N ARG A 11 32.16 18.89 3.59
CA ARG A 11 32.12 20.36 3.57
C ARG A 11 30.86 20.86 4.28
N PRO A 12 30.96 21.89 5.14
CA PRO A 12 29.83 22.52 5.79
C PRO A 12 29.24 23.61 4.88
N PHE A 13 27.92 23.82 4.93
CA PHE A 13 27.32 25.05 4.43
C PHE A 13 26.86 25.92 5.60
N HIS A 14 27.40 27.13 5.61
CA HIS A 14 27.15 28.21 6.54
C HIS A 14 26.00 29.09 6.02
N ASN A 15 25.13 29.51 6.94
CA ASN A 15 24.32 30.72 6.98
C ASN A 15 24.21 31.60 5.73
N LEU A 16 22.97 31.82 5.29
CA LEU A 16 22.57 33.10 4.69
C LEU A 16 21.18 33.50 5.20
N LEU A 17 21.15 34.20 6.34
CA LEU A 17 20.01 35.00 6.76
C LEU A 17 20.02 36.31 5.94
N LYS A 18 18.94 36.57 5.21
CA LYS A 18 18.57 37.94 4.83
C LYS A 18 17.17 38.23 5.34
N LYS A 19 17.11 39.19 6.26
CA LYS A 19 15.92 39.94 6.66
C LYS A 19 15.34 40.68 5.46
N LEU A 20 14.02 40.69 5.33
CA LEU A 20 13.25 41.80 4.77
C LEU A 20 12.02 42.01 5.66
N ASP A 21 11.86 43.27 6.09
CA ASP A 21 10.80 43.83 6.93
C ASP A 21 9.45 43.94 6.20
N ASP A 22 8.41 43.75 7.00
CA ASP A 22 7.05 44.32 7.08
C ASP A 22 6.40 45.10 5.93
N GLY A 23 5.15 44.70 5.65
CA GLY A 23 4.06 45.51 5.10
C GLY A 23 2.69 44.83 5.36
N PRO A 24 1.61 45.56 5.73
CA PRO A 24 0.51 44.98 6.51
C PRO A 24 -0.72 44.52 5.69
N ASP A 25 -1.45 43.60 6.31
CA ASP A 25 -2.89 43.34 6.29
C ASP A 25 -3.65 43.30 4.95
N ASN A 26 -4.02 42.08 4.55
CA ASN A 26 -5.36 41.80 4.05
C ASN A 26 -5.81 40.44 4.59
N VAL A 27 -6.82 40.48 5.46
CA VAL A 27 -7.48 39.33 6.06
C VAL A 27 -8.46 38.79 5.02
N ASP A 28 -8.22 37.58 4.51
CA ASP A 28 -9.22 36.84 3.73
C ASP A 28 -9.67 35.61 4.55
N GLU A 29 -10.96 35.58 4.83
CA GLU A 29 -11.65 34.63 5.71
C GLU A 29 -11.77 33.24 5.06
N THR A 30 -10.65 32.50 4.98
CA THR A 30 -10.68 31.05 4.65
C THR A 30 -9.80 30.20 5.58
N ALA A 31 -9.23 30.79 6.62
CA ALA A 31 -8.31 30.13 7.57
C ALA A 31 -8.98 29.27 8.67
N GLY A 32 -10.20 28.78 8.44
CA GLY A 32 -11.00 28.08 9.46
C GLY A 32 -10.89 26.55 9.49
N MET A 33 -10.16 25.92 8.56
CA MET A 33 -10.14 24.45 8.43
C MET A 33 -8.74 23.82 8.24
N TYR A 34 -7.66 24.53 8.59
CA TYR A 34 -6.30 24.04 8.37
C TYR A 34 -5.41 24.03 9.62
N HIS A 35 -5.99 24.07 10.83
CA HIS A 35 -5.22 24.26 12.06
C HIS A 35 -4.93 23.00 12.89
N GLU A 36 -5.13 21.79 12.37
CA GLU A 36 -4.94 20.53 13.15
C GLU A 36 -4.03 19.46 12.51
N LEU A 37 -3.11 19.81 11.60
CA LEU A 37 -2.11 18.86 11.08
C LEU A 37 -0.65 19.20 11.44
N THR A 38 -0.42 20.09 12.41
CA THR A 38 0.94 20.52 12.82
C THR A 38 1.43 19.94 14.14
N ASP A 39 0.73 19.00 14.77
CA ASP A 39 1.24 18.36 15.97
C ASP A 39 2.36 17.37 15.62
N VAL A 40 3.57 17.90 15.69
CA VAL A 40 4.84 17.17 15.70
C VAL A 40 4.82 16.26 16.93
N ASP A 41 4.70 14.96 16.72
CA ASP A 41 4.77 13.99 17.82
C ASP A 41 6.19 13.97 18.41
N VAL A 42 6.35 14.67 19.54
CA VAL A 42 7.60 14.84 20.30
C VAL A 42 8.13 13.51 20.87
N ARG A 43 7.40 12.39 20.69
CA ARG A 43 7.75 11.05 21.20
C ARG A 43 8.48 10.16 20.18
N ASN A 44 8.76 10.64 18.97
CA ASN A 44 9.48 9.87 17.95
C ASN A 44 10.97 9.61 18.34
N PRO A 45 11.43 8.35 18.43
CA PRO A 45 12.85 8.04 18.69
C PRO A 45 13.80 8.45 17.56
N GLU A 46 13.30 8.82 16.38
CA GLU A 46 14.08 9.32 15.25
C GLU A 46 13.81 10.81 15.01
N SER A 47 14.50 11.67 15.77
CA SER A 47 14.46 13.14 15.66
C SER A 47 15.15 13.67 14.38
N GLY A 48 14.73 13.15 13.22
CA GLY A 48 15.06 13.61 11.87
C GLY A 48 13.82 14.00 11.06
N THR A 49 12.65 14.13 11.71
CA THR A 49 11.40 14.50 11.05
C THR A 49 11.48 15.93 10.51
N VAL A 50 11.52 16.04 9.19
CA VAL A 50 11.39 17.31 8.48
C VAL A 50 9.90 17.67 8.41
N ALA A 51 9.59 18.97 8.48
CA ALA A 51 8.23 19.44 8.25
C ALA A 51 7.67 18.85 6.94
N LEU A 52 6.42 18.39 6.99
CA LEU A 52 5.74 17.83 5.83
C LEU A 52 5.67 18.89 4.72
N ASP A 53 6.25 18.59 3.56
CA ASP A 53 6.10 19.45 2.39
C ASP A 53 4.61 19.45 1.99
N GLY A 54 4.01 20.65 1.91
CA GLY A 54 2.59 20.82 1.56
C GLY A 54 2.22 20.17 0.22
N ALA A 55 3.19 19.89 -0.66
CA ALA A 55 2.97 19.12 -1.88
C ALA A 55 2.39 17.72 -1.62
N TYR A 56 2.73 17.06 -0.51
CA TYR A 56 2.20 15.73 -0.17
C TYR A 56 0.80 15.75 0.43
N LEU A 57 0.34 16.92 0.90
CA LEU A 57 -1.01 17.14 1.44
C LEU A 57 -2.03 17.53 0.36
N ALA A 58 -1.57 17.95 -0.82
CA ALA A 58 -2.48 18.38 -1.87
C ALA A 58 -3.25 17.18 -2.45
N THR A 59 -4.58 17.28 -2.48
CA THR A 59 -5.46 16.35 -3.20
C THR A 59 -6.00 16.97 -4.49
N ILE A 60 -6.54 16.12 -5.36
CA ILE A 60 -7.37 16.52 -6.50
C ILE A 60 -8.67 15.72 -6.50
N SER A 61 -9.79 16.43 -6.72
CA SER A 61 -11.07 15.79 -6.99
C SER A 61 -11.12 15.32 -8.44
N HIS A 62 -11.39 14.04 -8.64
CA HIS A 62 -11.59 13.46 -9.96
C HIS A 62 -12.72 12.46 -9.92
N GLN A 63 -13.72 12.64 -10.78
CA GLN A 63 -14.80 11.66 -10.97
C GLN A 63 -15.59 11.32 -9.68
N GLY A 64 -15.66 12.28 -8.75
CA GLY A 64 -16.34 12.16 -7.45
C GLY A 64 -15.51 11.47 -6.36
N ARG A 65 -14.20 11.32 -6.56
CA ARG A 65 -13.24 10.73 -5.63
C ARG A 65 -12.05 11.66 -5.42
N GLU A 66 -11.39 11.57 -4.28
CA GLU A 66 -10.19 12.36 -3.99
C GLU A 66 -8.93 11.53 -4.23
N PHE A 67 -7.91 12.12 -4.86
CA PHE A 67 -6.63 11.48 -5.11
C PHE A 67 -5.51 12.36 -4.58
N GLN A 68 -4.43 11.77 -4.06
CA GLN A 68 -3.25 12.54 -3.71
C GLN A 68 -2.60 13.09 -4.98
N LYS A 69 -2.53 14.43 -5.09
CA LYS A 69 -2.01 15.14 -6.26
C LYS A 69 -0.58 14.74 -6.58
N TYR A 70 0.29 14.68 -5.55
CA TYR A 70 1.69 14.29 -5.72
C TYR A 70 1.83 12.92 -6.39
N SER A 71 1.05 11.94 -5.94
CA SER A 71 1.06 10.58 -6.50
C SER A 71 0.59 10.55 -7.95
N ILE A 72 -0.44 11.32 -8.29
CA ILE A 72 -0.92 11.43 -9.67
C ILE A 72 0.11 12.08 -10.59
N ASP A 73 0.64 13.24 -10.19
CA ASP A 73 1.60 14.01 -11.00
C ASP A 73 2.89 13.21 -11.25
N ASN A 74 3.33 12.43 -10.25
CA ASN A 74 4.55 11.61 -10.31
C ASN A 74 4.28 10.14 -10.71
N ARG A 75 3.04 9.78 -11.07
CA ARG A 75 2.65 8.43 -11.52
C ARG A 75 2.97 7.32 -10.51
N ILE A 76 2.87 7.63 -9.22
CA ILE A 76 3.17 6.73 -8.10
C ILE A 76 1.96 5.85 -7.80
N TYR A 77 0.82 6.45 -7.45
CA TYR A 77 -0.38 5.75 -7.03
C TYR A 77 -1.62 6.39 -7.63
N PHE A 78 -2.54 5.56 -8.12
CA PHE A 78 -3.71 5.99 -8.89
C PHE A 78 -5.04 5.59 -8.25
N ALA A 79 -5.04 5.18 -6.98
CA ALA A 79 -6.28 4.92 -6.24
C ALA A 79 -6.67 6.15 -5.40
N PRO A 80 -7.95 6.26 -5.01
CA PRO A 80 -8.41 7.34 -4.15
C PRO A 80 -7.75 7.34 -2.76
N VAL A 81 -7.88 8.47 -2.07
CA VAL A 81 -7.43 8.71 -0.69
C VAL A 81 -8.54 9.30 0.20
N ASP A 82 -9.80 9.09 -0.19
CA ASP A 82 -10.99 9.54 0.53
C ASP A 82 -11.50 8.50 1.55
N GLU A 83 -12.44 8.93 2.40
CA GLU A 83 -13.08 8.10 3.43
C GLU A 83 -13.66 6.79 2.89
N GLU A 84 -14.23 6.80 1.67
CA GLU A 84 -14.77 5.59 1.04
C GLU A 84 -13.67 4.55 0.77
N GLU A 85 -12.45 5.00 0.42
CA GLU A 85 -11.33 4.10 0.23
C GLU A 85 -10.72 3.61 1.56
N ILE A 86 -10.70 4.45 2.58
CA ILE A 86 -10.29 4.05 3.94
C ILE A 86 -11.19 2.91 4.44
N GLU A 87 -12.52 3.09 4.36
CA GLU A 87 -13.49 2.05 4.73
C GLU A 87 -13.26 0.74 3.96
N ARG A 88 -13.00 0.84 2.64
CA ARG A 88 -12.71 -0.34 1.82
C ARG A 88 -11.45 -1.07 2.28
N LEU A 89 -10.38 -0.35 2.61
CA LEU A 89 -9.12 -0.92 3.09
C LEU A 89 -9.31 -1.63 4.45
N ASP A 90 -10.15 -1.09 5.33
CA ASP A 90 -10.47 -1.73 6.60
C ASP A 90 -11.28 -3.03 6.42
N ILE A 91 -12.21 -3.06 5.47
CA ILE A 91 -12.90 -4.31 5.08
C ILE A 91 -11.88 -5.30 4.53
N GLN A 92 -10.97 -4.86 3.65
CA GLN A 92 -9.92 -5.71 3.09
C GLN A 92 -9.01 -6.29 4.18
N HIS A 93 -8.67 -5.51 5.20
CA HIS A 93 -7.88 -6.00 6.33
C HIS A 93 -8.61 -7.11 7.10
N LYS A 94 -9.91 -6.95 7.38
CA LYS A 94 -10.73 -8.00 8.03
C LYS A 94 -10.80 -9.27 7.19
N VAL A 95 -10.90 -9.14 5.87
CA VAL A 95 -10.82 -10.28 4.94
C VAL A 95 -9.48 -10.99 5.08
N PHE A 96 -8.37 -10.26 5.09
CA PHE A 96 -7.05 -10.85 5.24
C PHE A 96 -6.85 -11.51 6.61
N ASN A 97 -7.33 -10.94 7.70
CA ASN A 97 -7.29 -11.59 9.01
C ASN A 97 -7.99 -12.96 8.93
N LYS A 98 -9.17 -13.03 8.31
CA LYS A 98 -9.88 -14.30 8.11
C LYS A 98 -9.13 -15.29 7.21
N VAL A 99 -8.51 -14.80 6.14
CA VAL A 99 -7.66 -15.61 5.24
C VAL A 99 -6.50 -16.22 6.00
N PHE A 100 -5.88 -15.47 6.92
CA PHE A 100 -4.68 -15.87 7.65
C PHE A 100 -4.94 -16.41 9.07
N ASP A 101 -6.15 -16.90 9.36
CA ASP A 101 -6.50 -17.47 10.67
C ASP A 101 -6.27 -16.51 11.85
N GLU A 102 -6.61 -15.24 11.65
CA GLU A 102 -6.42 -14.15 12.61
C GLU A 102 -4.93 -13.92 12.98
N ARG A 103 -3.99 -14.47 12.20
CA ARG A 103 -2.55 -14.22 12.38
C ARG A 103 -2.12 -12.98 11.60
N LEU A 104 -1.56 -12.00 12.31
CA LEU A 104 -0.93 -10.82 11.70
C LEU A 104 0.51 -11.08 11.23
N ILE A 105 1.24 -11.94 11.96
CA ILE A 105 2.64 -12.29 11.70
C ILE A 105 2.73 -13.80 11.36
N PHE A 106 3.18 -14.10 10.14
CA PHE A 106 3.34 -15.47 9.63
C PHE A 106 4.65 -16.16 10.01
N PRO A 107 5.82 -15.50 9.90
CA PRO A 107 7.08 -16.12 10.28
C PRO A 107 7.16 -16.34 11.80
N PRO A 108 8.06 -17.22 12.27
CA PRO A 108 8.21 -17.54 13.69
C PRO A 108 8.95 -16.45 14.47
N VAL A 109 8.44 -15.22 14.45
CA VAL A 109 9.00 -14.07 15.18
C VAL A 109 8.36 -14.03 16.56
N VAL A 110 9.16 -14.28 17.60
CA VAL A 110 8.72 -14.24 19.00
C VAL A 110 9.12 -12.90 19.59
N GLN A 111 8.13 -12.15 20.11
CA GLN A 111 8.34 -10.86 20.77
C GLN A 111 9.18 -9.87 19.94
N PRO A 112 8.71 -9.48 18.74
CA PRO A 112 9.41 -8.49 17.92
C PRO A 112 9.65 -7.21 18.72
N ARG A 113 10.80 -6.57 18.54
CA ARG A 113 11.12 -5.27 19.15
C ARG A 113 10.89 -4.13 18.18
N ARG A 114 11.10 -4.36 16.88
CA ARG A 114 10.92 -3.36 15.82
C ARG A 114 10.30 -3.98 14.57
N ILE A 115 9.19 -3.38 14.13
CA ILE A 115 8.48 -3.76 12.90
C ILE A 115 8.42 -2.55 11.97
N LEU A 116 8.67 -2.78 10.69
CA LEU A 116 8.36 -1.82 9.62
C LEU A 116 7.13 -2.31 8.83
N ASP A 117 6.10 -1.48 8.70
CA ASP A 117 4.99 -1.66 7.77
C ASP A 117 5.18 -0.76 6.54
N CYS A 118 5.32 -1.38 5.36
CA CYS A 118 5.53 -0.66 4.10
C CYS A 118 4.20 -0.49 3.36
N GLY A 119 3.79 0.75 3.13
CA GLY A 119 2.53 1.10 2.49
C GLY A 119 1.37 0.85 3.44
N TYR A 120 1.37 1.52 4.59
CA TYR A 120 0.42 1.22 5.68
C TYR A 120 -1.05 1.43 5.28
N GLY A 121 -1.35 2.20 4.22
CA GLY A 121 -2.72 2.43 3.77
C GLY A 121 -3.57 3.06 4.87
N SER A 122 -4.69 2.43 5.26
CA SER A 122 -5.51 2.91 6.40
C SER A 122 -4.84 2.75 7.77
N GLY A 123 -3.66 2.11 7.83
CA GLY A 123 -2.93 1.83 9.07
C GLY A 123 -3.49 0.66 9.88
N ALA A 124 -4.59 0.04 9.45
CA ALA A 124 -5.33 -0.93 10.25
C ALA A 124 -4.47 -2.14 10.70
N TRP A 125 -3.59 -2.66 9.84
CA TRP A 125 -2.66 -3.73 10.23
C TRP A 125 -1.63 -3.24 11.25
N ALA A 126 -1.05 -2.06 11.04
CA ALA A 126 -0.03 -1.50 11.92
C ALA A 126 -0.60 -1.20 13.32
N VAL A 127 -1.85 -0.70 13.39
CA VAL A 127 -2.59 -0.50 14.64
C VAL A 127 -2.79 -1.83 15.35
N GLU A 128 -3.35 -2.85 14.68
CA GLU A 128 -3.62 -4.14 15.32
C GLU A 128 -2.33 -4.83 15.80
N VAL A 129 -1.23 -4.71 15.05
CA VAL A 129 0.08 -5.21 15.50
C VAL A 129 0.60 -4.43 16.71
N ALA A 130 0.51 -3.11 16.71
CA ALA A 130 0.97 -2.30 17.82
C ALA A 130 0.19 -2.60 19.12
N GLU A 131 -1.11 -2.84 19.02
CA GLU A 131 -1.97 -3.28 20.13
C GLU A 131 -1.62 -4.69 20.63
N GLN A 132 -1.40 -5.65 19.73
CA GLN A 132 -1.03 -7.02 20.09
C GLN A 132 0.39 -7.13 20.68
N TYR A 133 1.29 -6.24 20.30
CA TYR A 133 2.69 -6.23 20.72
C TYR A 133 3.07 -4.88 21.35
N PRO A 134 2.58 -4.55 22.56
CA PRO A 134 2.78 -3.23 23.19
C PRO A 134 4.25 -2.92 23.58
N GLN A 135 5.15 -3.90 23.42
CA GLN A 135 6.59 -3.77 23.67
C GLN A 135 7.40 -3.69 22.36
N CYS A 136 6.72 -3.71 21.22
CA CYS A 136 7.29 -3.57 19.89
C CYS A 136 7.11 -2.13 19.42
N GLU A 137 8.18 -1.51 18.94
CA GLU A 137 8.11 -0.28 18.16
C GLU A 137 7.63 -0.62 16.74
N VAL A 138 6.50 -0.08 16.32
CA VAL A 138 5.94 -0.27 14.97
C VAL A 138 6.10 1.03 14.20
N ILE A 139 6.78 0.99 13.06
CA ILE A 139 6.92 2.13 12.16
C ILE A 139 6.15 1.78 10.89
N GLY A 140 5.15 2.57 10.52
CA GLY A 140 4.50 2.48 9.23
C GLY A 140 4.99 3.60 8.32
N ILE A 141 5.25 3.30 7.05
CA ILE A 141 5.52 4.31 6.02
C ILE A 141 4.52 4.25 4.87
N ASP A 142 4.07 5.40 4.38
CA ASP A 142 3.23 5.51 3.19
C ASP A 142 3.50 6.83 2.46
N ILE A 143 3.21 6.87 1.17
CA ILE A 143 3.33 8.09 0.37
C ILE A 143 2.19 9.08 0.65
N THR A 144 1.05 8.59 1.16
CA THR A 144 -0.11 9.41 1.49
C THR A 144 -0.32 9.55 3.00
N PRO A 145 -0.33 10.79 3.54
CA PRO A 145 -0.62 11.01 4.95
C PRO A 145 -2.14 10.96 5.24
N HIS A 146 -3.00 11.06 4.21
CA HIS A 146 -4.46 11.19 4.35
C HIS A 146 -5.17 9.95 4.88
N MET A 147 -4.50 8.80 4.79
CA MET A 147 -5.06 7.51 5.21
C MET A 147 -4.71 7.17 6.67
N LYS A 148 -3.94 8.03 7.33
CA LYS A 148 -3.53 7.82 8.73
C LYS A 148 -4.77 7.88 9.64
N PRO A 149 -4.96 6.94 10.58
CA PRO A 149 -6.01 7.01 11.59
C PRO A 149 -5.75 8.14 12.60
N ASP A 150 -6.83 8.72 13.12
CA ASP A 150 -6.76 9.82 14.09
C ASP A 150 -6.09 9.41 15.40
N ASP A 151 -6.44 8.22 15.90
CA ASP A 151 -5.90 7.65 17.13
C ASP A 151 -4.98 6.47 16.82
N THR A 152 -3.76 6.51 17.36
CA THR A 152 -2.77 5.43 17.22
C THR A 152 -2.21 5.00 18.58
N PRO A 153 -1.89 3.71 18.78
CA PRO A 153 -1.17 3.25 19.97
C PRO A 153 0.16 4.00 20.18
N GLU A 154 0.61 4.16 21.44
CA GLU A 154 1.82 4.93 21.77
C GLU A 154 3.12 4.36 21.19
N ASN A 155 3.10 3.08 20.80
CA ASN A 155 4.22 2.36 20.19
C ASN A 155 4.14 2.29 18.65
N LEU A 156 3.24 3.07 18.03
CA LEU A 156 3.08 3.14 16.57
C LEU A 156 3.44 4.54 16.05
N TRP A 157 4.34 4.61 15.07
CA TRP A 157 4.66 5.83 14.34
C TRP A 157 4.36 5.66 12.85
N LEU A 158 3.39 6.40 12.34
CA LEU A 158 3.05 6.46 10.92
C LEU A 158 3.71 7.69 10.28
N GLN A 159 4.57 7.44 9.30
CA GLN A 159 5.45 8.44 8.68
C GLN A 159 5.21 8.52 7.17
N LEU A 160 5.45 9.70 6.60
CA LEU A 160 5.46 9.86 5.15
C LEU A 160 6.80 9.40 4.57
N ASP A 161 6.79 8.42 3.66
CA ASP A 161 7.95 8.05 2.85
C ASP A 161 7.54 7.43 1.50
N ASP A 162 8.40 7.58 0.50
CA ASP A 162 8.19 7.04 -0.85
C ASP A 162 8.94 5.72 -1.02
N LEU A 163 8.20 4.60 -1.07
CA LEU A 163 8.78 3.27 -1.32
C LEU A 163 9.53 3.17 -2.67
N ASN A 164 9.31 4.10 -3.62
CA ASN A 164 10.08 4.18 -4.86
C ASN A 164 11.48 4.78 -4.69
N ARG A 165 11.79 5.34 -3.52
CA ARG A 165 13.12 5.82 -3.13
C ARG A 165 13.84 4.77 -2.29
N THR A 166 15.15 4.93 -2.17
CA THR A 166 15.98 4.08 -1.30
C THR A 166 15.56 4.29 0.15
N PHE A 167 15.42 3.20 0.91
CA PHE A 167 15.12 3.28 2.34
C PHE A 167 16.15 4.10 3.10
N THR A 168 15.66 4.99 3.95
CA THR A 168 16.45 5.86 4.83
C THR A 168 16.86 5.18 6.14
N PHE A 169 16.25 4.03 6.47
CA PHE A 169 16.53 3.30 7.72
C PHE A 169 17.96 2.74 7.80
N PRO A 170 18.53 2.62 9.02
CA PRO A 170 19.81 1.95 9.24
C PRO A 170 19.79 0.47 8.80
N PRO A 171 20.95 -0.12 8.45
CA PRO A 171 21.04 -1.56 8.23
C PRO A 171 20.88 -2.32 9.56
N ASN A 172 20.37 -3.56 9.51
CA ASN A 172 20.19 -4.42 10.69
C ASN A 172 19.33 -3.80 11.81
N TYR A 173 18.18 -3.24 11.46
CA TYR A 173 17.36 -2.43 12.35
C TYR A 173 16.03 -3.09 12.74
N PHE A 174 15.34 -3.75 11.81
CA PHE A 174 14.02 -4.34 12.03
C PHE A 174 14.10 -5.85 12.32
N ASP A 175 13.23 -6.33 13.22
CA ASP A 175 13.03 -7.76 13.45
C ASP A 175 12.09 -8.36 12.38
N LEU A 176 11.12 -7.55 11.92
CA LEU A 176 10.20 -7.91 10.85
C LEU A 176 9.93 -6.70 9.95
N VAL A 177 9.89 -6.95 8.64
CA VAL A 177 9.31 -6.02 7.66
C VAL A 177 8.04 -6.64 7.09
N HIS A 178 6.96 -5.90 7.12
CA HIS A 178 5.68 -6.22 6.52
C HIS A 178 5.47 -5.37 5.26
N SER A 179 4.94 -5.99 4.21
CA SER A 179 4.54 -5.28 2.99
C SER A 179 3.33 -5.99 2.39
N ARG A 180 2.24 -5.25 2.18
CA ARG A 180 0.99 -5.83 1.70
C ARG A 180 0.31 -4.89 0.72
N MET A 181 -0.01 -5.41 -0.47
CA MET A 181 -0.77 -4.70 -1.51
C MET A 181 -0.09 -3.41 -2.02
N VAL A 182 1.25 -3.38 -2.10
CA VAL A 182 2.01 -2.19 -2.53
C VAL A 182 2.24 -2.15 -4.04
N ALA A 183 1.90 -3.20 -4.79
CA ALA A 183 2.22 -3.31 -6.20
C ALA A 183 1.65 -2.21 -7.11
N SER A 184 0.49 -1.66 -6.77
CA SER A 184 -0.07 -0.51 -7.50
C SER A 184 0.66 0.80 -7.23
N GLY A 185 1.38 0.92 -6.10
CA GLY A 185 2.17 2.09 -5.72
C GLY A 185 3.65 2.01 -6.15
N LEU A 186 4.18 0.79 -6.31
CA LEU A 186 5.59 0.57 -6.62
C LEU A 186 5.87 0.43 -8.11
N ASN A 187 6.82 1.21 -8.62
CA ASN A 187 7.25 1.14 -10.02
C ASN A 187 7.88 -0.22 -10.35
N GLN A 188 7.58 -0.77 -11.53
CA GLN A 188 8.00 -2.12 -11.91
C GLN A 188 9.52 -2.36 -11.81
N GLN A 189 10.33 -1.33 -12.09
CA GLN A 189 11.79 -1.39 -12.06
C GLN A 189 12.37 -1.30 -10.63
N ARG A 190 11.55 -0.86 -9.65
CA ARG A 190 11.98 -0.63 -8.27
C ARG A 190 12.06 -1.93 -7.47
N TRP A 191 11.23 -2.93 -7.78
CA TRP A 191 11.12 -4.19 -7.03
C TRP A 191 12.46 -4.84 -6.63
N PRO A 192 13.46 -5.04 -7.50
CA PRO A 192 14.73 -5.64 -7.10
C PRO A 192 15.54 -4.80 -6.11
N ARG A 193 15.40 -3.46 -6.14
CA ARG A 193 16.04 -2.58 -5.16
C ARG A 193 15.21 -2.53 -3.87
N TYR A 194 13.88 -2.56 -3.97
CA TYR A 194 12.99 -2.51 -2.81
C TYR A 194 13.19 -3.71 -1.89
N VAL A 195 13.22 -4.91 -2.46
CA VAL A 195 13.50 -6.14 -1.71
C VAL A 195 14.92 -6.13 -1.12
N ARG A 196 15.91 -5.54 -1.81
CA ARG A 196 17.27 -5.38 -1.25
C ARG A 196 17.34 -4.38 -0.11
N ASP A 197 16.58 -3.29 -0.17
CA ASP A 197 16.51 -2.32 0.91
C ASP A 197 15.88 -2.92 2.16
N ILE A 198 14.83 -3.73 1.98
CA ILE A 198 14.23 -4.56 3.04
C ILE A 198 15.27 -5.53 3.62
N ALA A 199 15.93 -6.32 2.78
CA ALA A 199 16.93 -7.29 3.25
C ALA A 199 18.07 -6.62 4.03
N ARG A 200 18.49 -5.42 3.60
CA ARG A 200 19.50 -4.61 4.30
C ARG A 200 19.01 -4.10 5.66
N SER A 201 17.75 -3.67 5.76
CA SER A 201 17.19 -3.10 6.99
C SER A 201 16.83 -4.15 8.02
N LEU A 202 16.71 -5.43 7.64
CA LEU A 202 16.51 -6.54 8.56
C LEU A 202 17.75 -6.85 9.40
N LYS A 203 17.55 -7.11 10.69
CA LYS A 203 18.56 -7.72 11.56
C LYS A 203 18.92 -9.12 11.05
N ARG A 204 20.07 -9.64 11.49
CA ARG A 204 20.40 -11.06 11.31
C ARG A 204 19.30 -11.91 11.99
N GLY A 205 18.67 -12.79 11.22
CA GLY A 205 17.54 -13.60 11.69
C GLY A 205 16.19 -12.87 11.69
N GLY A 206 16.13 -11.62 11.21
CA GLY A 206 14.89 -10.90 10.96
C GLY A 206 14.15 -11.46 9.75
N TRP A 207 12.85 -11.19 9.69
CA TRP A 207 11.96 -11.76 8.68
C TRP A 207 11.31 -10.69 7.81
N VAL A 208 10.88 -11.08 6.62
CA VAL A 208 9.94 -10.28 5.83
C VAL A 208 8.75 -11.15 5.46
N GLN A 209 7.56 -10.56 5.51
CA GLN A 209 6.36 -11.15 4.93
C GLN A 209 5.77 -10.21 3.88
N MET A 210 5.35 -10.77 2.75
CA MET A 210 4.79 -10.02 1.63
C MET A 210 3.48 -10.66 1.16
N VAL A 211 2.48 -9.84 0.84
CA VAL A 211 1.16 -10.29 0.37
C VAL A 211 0.73 -9.40 -0.81
N GLU A 212 0.47 -9.99 -1.98
CA GLU A 212 0.14 -9.25 -3.20
C GLU A 212 -0.95 -9.96 -4.00
N VAL A 213 -2.02 -9.26 -4.36
CA VAL A 213 -3.08 -9.81 -5.21
C VAL A 213 -2.74 -9.60 -6.68
N TYR A 214 -2.88 -10.65 -7.48
CA TYR A 214 -2.95 -10.53 -8.92
C TYR A 214 -4.40 -10.29 -9.37
N PHE A 215 -4.73 -9.05 -9.74
CA PHE A 215 -6.07 -8.64 -10.18
C PHE A 215 -6.49 -9.15 -11.58
N ASN A 216 -6.05 -10.35 -11.94
CA ASN A 216 -6.52 -11.08 -13.10
C ASN A 216 -7.45 -12.20 -12.67
N VAL A 217 -8.75 -11.96 -12.78
CA VAL A 217 -9.79 -12.89 -12.31
C VAL A 217 -9.61 -14.28 -12.93
N GLN A 218 -9.78 -15.29 -12.09
CA GLN A 218 -9.83 -16.70 -12.45
C GLN A 218 -11.16 -17.30 -11.99
N SER A 219 -11.45 -18.52 -12.44
CA SER A 219 -12.67 -19.25 -12.16
C SER A 219 -12.32 -20.70 -11.85
N ASP A 220 -12.74 -21.20 -10.69
CA ASP A 220 -12.44 -22.56 -10.21
C ASP A 220 -12.99 -23.66 -11.16
N ASN A 221 -14.11 -23.37 -11.84
CA ASN A 221 -14.72 -24.24 -12.84
C ASN A 221 -14.46 -23.81 -14.29
N GLY A 222 -13.59 -22.83 -14.52
CA GLY A 222 -13.21 -22.37 -15.87
C GLY A 222 -14.32 -21.67 -16.67
N THR A 223 -15.39 -21.18 -16.02
CA THR A 223 -16.54 -20.60 -16.72
C THR A 223 -16.39 -19.12 -17.07
N ILE A 224 -15.42 -18.42 -16.47
CA ILE A 224 -15.11 -17.04 -16.88
C ILE A 224 -14.36 -17.06 -18.21
N THR A 225 -14.84 -16.26 -19.16
CA THR A 225 -14.27 -16.08 -20.50
C THR A 225 -13.95 -14.61 -20.75
N ASP A 226 -13.26 -14.29 -21.84
CA ASP A 226 -12.93 -12.90 -22.21
C ASP A 226 -14.16 -12.04 -22.59
N GLN A 227 -15.34 -12.65 -22.74
CA GLN A 227 -16.60 -11.92 -22.96
C GLN A 227 -17.19 -11.36 -21.66
N HIS A 228 -16.85 -11.94 -20.51
CA HIS A 228 -17.35 -11.51 -19.20
C HIS A 228 -16.79 -10.14 -18.82
N ALA A 229 -17.64 -9.25 -18.33
CA ALA A 229 -17.27 -7.90 -17.92
C ALA A 229 -16.18 -7.88 -16.84
N LEU A 230 -16.21 -8.82 -15.90
CA LEU A 230 -15.22 -8.98 -14.84
C LEU A 230 -13.84 -9.36 -15.41
N ARG A 231 -13.80 -10.20 -16.45
CA ARG A 231 -12.57 -10.52 -17.17
C ARG A 231 -12.05 -9.32 -17.95
N GLN A 232 -12.94 -8.61 -18.66
CA GLN A 232 -12.59 -7.38 -19.36
C GLN A 232 -12.07 -6.30 -18.40
N TRP A 233 -12.65 -6.18 -17.20
CA TRP A 233 -12.16 -5.30 -16.14
C TRP A 233 -10.72 -5.63 -15.77
N SER A 234 -10.41 -6.90 -15.47
CA SER A 234 -9.05 -7.35 -15.18
C SER A 234 -8.07 -7.03 -16.29
N THR A 235 -8.42 -7.35 -17.55
CA THR A 235 -7.56 -7.07 -18.71
C THR A 235 -7.29 -5.58 -18.87
N LYS A 236 -8.32 -4.73 -18.71
CA LYS A 236 -8.17 -3.27 -18.81
C LYS A 236 -7.35 -2.71 -17.65
N TYR A 237 -7.54 -3.20 -16.43
CA TYR A 237 -6.74 -2.78 -15.28
C TYR A 237 -5.25 -3.09 -15.47
N VAL A 238 -4.93 -4.32 -15.89
CA VAL A 238 -3.54 -4.68 -16.22
C VAL A 238 -2.99 -3.77 -17.32
N ARG A 239 -3.69 -3.65 -18.45
CA ARG A 239 -3.26 -2.81 -19.58
C ARG A 239 -3.07 -1.34 -19.19
N SER A 240 -3.89 -0.84 -18.26
CA SER A 240 -3.82 0.56 -17.85
C SER A 240 -2.56 0.89 -17.05
N LEU A 241 -1.90 -0.10 -16.42
CA LEU A 241 -0.77 0.14 -15.52
C LEU A 241 0.51 -0.62 -15.90
N GLU A 242 0.48 -1.54 -16.87
CA GLU A 242 1.60 -2.45 -17.21
C GLU A 242 2.89 -1.74 -17.67
N ASP A 243 2.79 -0.50 -18.17
CA ASP A 243 3.96 0.33 -18.50
C ASP A 243 4.66 0.91 -17.25
N LEU A 244 3.97 0.95 -16.11
CA LEU A 244 4.44 1.56 -14.87
C LEU A 244 4.65 0.56 -13.73
N LYS A 245 3.74 -0.41 -13.58
CA LYS A 245 3.60 -1.29 -12.40
C LYS A 245 3.71 -2.75 -12.81
N ASP A 246 4.32 -3.56 -11.94
CA ASP A 246 4.30 -5.01 -12.09
C ASP A 246 3.16 -5.61 -11.27
N LEU A 247 1.98 -5.70 -11.90
CA LEU A 247 0.79 -6.25 -11.25
C LEU A 247 0.82 -7.78 -11.13
N ARG A 248 1.88 -8.45 -11.60
CA ARG A 248 2.09 -9.91 -11.48
C ARG A 248 3.20 -10.22 -10.48
N ILE A 249 3.67 -9.23 -9.73
CA ILE A 249 4.83 -9.35 -8.85
C ILE A 249 4.72 -10.51 -7.85
N GLY A 250 3.52 -10.82 -7.36
CA GLY A 250 3.28 -11.93 -6.43
C GLY A 250 3.88 -13.26 -6.91
N MET A 251 3.86 -13.51 -8.22
CA MET A 251 4.44 -14.70 -8.84
C MET A 251 5.99 -14.74 -8.80
N ARG A 252 6.64 -13.60 -8.54
CA ARG A 252 8.10 -13.40 -8.59
C ARG A 252 8.71 -13.08 -7.23
N LEU A 253 7.90 -12.84 -6.19
CA LEU A 253 8.38 -12.45 -4.86
C LEU A 253 9.39 -13.46 -4.30
N GLY A 254 9.11 -14.76 -4.36
CA GLY A 254 10.03 -15.79 -3.86
C GLY A 254 11.42 -15.73 -4.52
N THR A 255 11.46 -15.53 -5.83
CA THR A 255 12.72 -15.36 -6.59
C THR A 255 13.45 -14.08 -6.19
N LEU A 256 12.72 -12.97 -6.02
CA LEU A 256 13.30 -11.68 -5.63
C LEU A 256 13.88 -11.72 -4.22
N LEU A 257 13.15 -12.33 -3.27
CA LEU A 257 13.58 -12.53 -1.89
C LEU A 257 14.87 -13.37 -1.86
N SER A 258 14.88 -14.51 -2.54
CA SER A 258 16.06 -15.40 -2.63
C SER A 258 17.26 -14.67 -3.27
N SER A 259 17.02 -13.92 -4.34
CA SER A 259 18.07 -13.16 -5.05
C SER A 259 18.65 -12.01 -4.21
N ALA A 260 17.89 -11.50 -3.23
CA ALA A 260 18.36 -10.51 -2.27
C ALA A 260 19.12 -11.13 -1.08
N GLY A 261 19.27 -12.45 -1.04
CA GLY A 261 20.03 -13.17 -0.02
C GLY A 261 19.20 -13.60 1.20
N LEU A 262 17.87 -13.49 1.13
CA LEU A 262 17.01 -14.10 2.14
C LEU A 262 16.98 -15.62 1.96
N VAL A 263 16.84 -16.33 3.09
CA VAL A 263 16.75 -17.79 3.18
C VAL A 263 15.39 -18.18 3.74
N ASP A 264 15.08 -19.48 3.74
CA ASP A 264 13.80 -20.02 4.23
C ASP A 264 12.57 -19.38 3.56
N VAL A 265 12.68 -19.15 2.25
CA VAL A 265 11.65 -18.49 1.45
C VAL A 265 10.52 -19.47 1.13
N GLU A 266 9.35 -19.22 1.72
CA GLU A 266 8.11 -19.92 1.40
C GLU A 266 7.17 -19.02 0.57
N THR A 267 6.50 -19.60 -0.42
CA THR A 267 5.46 -18.93 -1.20
C THR A 267 4.21 -19.78 -1.24
N LYS A 268 3.05 -19.13 -1.15
CA LYS A 268 1.75 -19.80 -1.22
C LYS A 268 0.79 -18.92 -2.00
N MET A 269 0.18 -19.50 -3.04
CA MET A 269 -0.93 -18.88 -3.73
C MET A 269 -2.23 -19.28 -3.03
N ILE A 270 -3.08 -18.31 -2.73
CA ILE A 270 -4.40 -18.54 -2.13
C ILE A 270 -5.47 -18.04 -3.12
N PRO A 271 -6.42 -18.89 -3.56
CA PRO A 271 -7.54 -18.41 -4.36
C PRO A 271 -8.48 -17.60 -3.46
N LEU A 272 -8.43 -16.27 -3.54
CA LEU A 272 -9.28 -15.37 -2.76
C LEU A 272 -10.66 -15.25 -3.42
N PRO A 273 -11.72 -15.89 -2.88
CA PRO A 273 -13.03 -15.91 -3.53
C PRO A 273 -13.65 -14.52 -3.54
N LEU A 274 -14.30 -14.15 -4.65
CA LEU A 274 -14.98 -12.85 -4.76
C LEU A 274 -16.37 -12.85 -4.10
N SER A 275 -16.95 -14.04 -3.90
CA SER A 275 -18.24 -14.26 -3.26
C SER A 275 -18.29 -15.64 -2.58
N GLY A 276 -19.36 -15.92 -1.84
CA GLY A 276 -19.51 -17.13 -1.03
C GLY A 276 -19.84 -18.42 -1.80
N TRP A 277 -19.10 -18.74 -2.87
CA TRP A 277 -19.39 -19.87 -3.76
C TRP A 277 -18.71 -21.19 -3.37
N SER A 278 -17.68 -21.15 -2.51
CA SER A 278 -16.91 -22.35 -2.17
C SER A 278 -17.74 -23.39 -1.39
N SER A 279 -17.46 -24.67 -1.64
CA SER A 279 -18.02 -25.77 -0.84
C SER A 279 -17.33 -25.88 0.53
N ASP A 280 -16.06 -25.47 0.62
CA ASP A 280 -15.33 -25.33 1.88
C ASP A 280 -15.98 -24.23 2.74
N PRO A 281 -16.47 -24.55 3.95
CA PRO A 281 -17.12 -23.57 4.83
C PRO A 281 -16.26 -22.33 5.12
N ARG A 282 -14.96 -22.49 5.35
CA ARG A 282 -14.05 -21.38 5.64
C ARG A 282 -13.90 -20.47 4.44
N MET A 283 -13.62 -21.05 3.26
CA MET A 283 -13.46 -20.25 2.03
C MET A 283 -14.78 -19.60 1.60
N ARG A 284 -15.91 -20.24 1.87
CA ARG A 284 -17.24 -19.65 1.65
C ARG A 284 -17.46 -18.42 2.52
N ASP A 285 -17.10 -18.48 3.80
CA ASP A 285 -17.25 -17.34 4.71
C ASP A 285 -16.27 -16.21 4.38
N ILE A 286 -15.03 -16.54 4.00
CA ILE A 286 -14.08 -15.56 3.44
C ILE A 286 -14.69 -14.87 2.21
N GLY A 287 -15.27 -15.64 1.27
CA GLY A 287 -15.90 -15.09 0.08
C GLY A 287 -17.11 -14.19 0.39
N ARG A 288 -17.93 -14.55 1.39
CA ARG A 288 -19.05 -13.71 1.86
C ARG A 288 -18.56 -12.39 2.43
N LEU A 289 -17.52 -12.42 3.26
CA LEU A 289 -16.91 -11.24 3.84
C LEU A 289 -16.24 -10.35 2.78
N ASN A 290 -15.55 -10.97 1.81
CA ASN A 290 -14.83 -10.28 0.76
C ASN A 290 -15.74 -9.61 -0.26
N ARG A 291 -17.01 -10.05 -0.37
CA ARG A 291 -17.97 -9.53 -1.35
C ARG A 291 -18.01 -8.01 -1.35
N ASP A 292 -18.20 -7.37 -0.19
CA ASP A 292 -18.33 -5.90 -0.12
C ASP A 292 -17.04 -5.18 -0.51
N ASN A 293 -15.88 -5.71 -0.08
CA ASN A 293 -14.58 -5.21 -0.53
C ASN A 293 -14.45 -5.29 -2.06
N ILE A 294 -14.84 -6.40 -2.71
CA ILE A 294 -14.79 -6.53 -4.17
C ILE A 294 -15.73 -5.55 -4.86
N GLN A 295 -16.95 -5.38 -4.36
CA GLN A 295 -17.91 -4.43 -4.90
C GLN A 295 -17.33 -3.00 -4.92
N LYS A 296 -16.72 -2.55 -3.83
CA LYS A 296 -16.05 -1.24 -3.75
C LYS A 296 -14.77 -1.19 -4.61
N LEU A 297 -13.93 -2.22 -4.54
CA LEU A 297 -12.63 -2.32 -5.22
C LEU A 297 -12.72 -2.16 -6.73
N LEU A 298 -13.70 -2.80 -7.37
CA LEU A 298 -13.87 -2.76 -8.83
C LEU A 298 -14.08 -1.34 -9.37
N SER A 299 -14.69 -0.44 -8.60
CA SER A 299 -14.79 0.97 -8.97
C SER A 299 -13.54 1.75 -8.55
N SER A 300 -13.13 1.58 -7.29
CA SER A 300 -12.07 2.40 -6.68
C SER A 300 -10.74 2.30 -7.42
N LEU A 301 -10.26 1.08 -7.69
CA LEU A 301 -8.96 0.91 -8.36
C LEU A 301 -8.99 1.31 -9.83
N ALA A 302 -10.16 1.25 -10.47
CA ALA A 302 -10.27 1.38 -11.93
C ALA A 302 -10.64 2.78 -12.40
N ILE A 303 -11.28 3.61 -11.56
CA ILE A 303 -11.84 4.89 -12.03
C ILE A 303 -10.79 5.79 -12.69
N TYR A 304 -9.66 6.04 -12.02
CA TYR A 304 -8.61 6.89 -12.59
C TYR A 304 -7.88 6.20 -13.75
N PRO A 305 -7.39 4.95 -13.63
CA PRO A 305 -6.68 4.32 -14.74
C PRO A 305 -7.56 4.15 -16.00
N PHE A 306 -8.85 3.85 -15.86
CA PHE A 306 -9.70 3.59 -17.03
C PHE A 306 -10.08 4.90 -17.72
N VAL A 307 -10.50 5.91 -16.95
CA VAL A 307 -10.94 7.19 -17.52
C VAL A 307 -9.74 7.97 -18.07
N ASN A 308 -8.62 8.05 -17.34
CA ASN A 308 -7.51 8.94 -17.72
C ASN A 308 -6.47 8.24 -18.58
N ARG A 309 -6.16 6.97 -18.32
CA ARG A 309 -5.08 6.26 -19.04
C ARG A 309 -5.59 5.44 -20.21
N LEU A 310 -6.82 4.92 -20.14
CA LEU A 310 -7.46 4.23 -21.27
C LEU A 310 -8.45 5.11 -22.04
N HIS A 311 -8.65 6.36 -21.62
CA HIS A 311 -9.59 7.30 -22.25
C HIS A 311 -11.02 6.76 -22.36
N MET A 312 -11.42 5.94 -21.39
CA MET A 312 -12.78 5.41 -21.32
C MET A 312 -13.75 6.50 -20.88
N SER A 313 -14.92 6.58 -21.53
CA SER A 313 -15.98 7.49 -21.08
C SER A 313 -16.53 7.09 -19.71
N ARG A 314 -17.15 8.02 -18.99
CA ARG A 314 -17.74 7.73 -17.66
C ARG A 314 -18.90 6.75 -17.78
N GLU A 315 -19.64 6.80 -18.89
CA GLU A 315 -20.75 5.91 -19.20
C GLU A 315 -20.25 4.48 -19.40
N GLU A 316 -19.25 4.28 -20.26
CA GLU A 316 -18.63 2.96 -20.50
C GLU A 316 -18.05 2.38 -19.20
N PHE A 317 -17.37 3.20 -18.41
CA PHE A 317 -16.83 2.81 -17.11
C PHE A 317 -17.95 2.31 -16.18
N SER A 318 -19.02 3.07 -16.06
CA SER A 318 -20.14 2.75 -15.15
C SER A 318 -20.84 1.46 -15.58
N VAL A 319 -21.03 1.25 -16.88
CA VAL A 319 -21.61 0.00 -17.42
C VAL A 319 -20.70 -1.19 -17.14
N LEU A 320 -19.40 -1.08 -17.43
CA LEU A 320 -18.44 -2.17 -17.22
C LEU A 320 -18.35 -2.57 -15.75
N VAL A 321 -18.24 -1.59 -14.84
CA VAL A 321 -18.16 -1.86 -13.40
C VAL A 321 -19.46 -2.48 -12.89
N ALA A 322 -20.63 -2.00 -13.33
CA ALA A 322 -21.91 -2.58 -12.93
C ALA A 322 -22.05 -4.05 -13.35
N GLN A 323 -21.65 -4.38 -14.59
CA GLN A 323 -21.67 -5.76 -15.09
C GLN A 323 -20.63 -6.64 -14.37
N ALA A 324 -19.40 -6.15 -14.18
CA ALA A 324 -18.34 -6.87 -13.48
C ALA A 324 -18.73 -7.19 -12.02
N ARG A 325 -19.41 -6.26 -11.35
CA ARG A 325 -19.97 -6.44 -10.00
C ARG A 325 -21.02 -7.54 -9.94
N GLN A 326 -21.94 -7.59 -10.92
CA GLN A 326 -22.94 -8.66 -11.02
C GLN A 326 -22.28 -10.03 -11.24
N GLU A 327 -21.27 -10.08 -12.09
CA GLU A 327 -20.52 -11.31 -12.36
C GLU A 327 -19.69 -11.77 -11.14
N ALA A 328 -19.04 -10.85 -10.42
CA ALA A 328 -18.30 -11.19 -9.20
C ALA A 328 -19.19 -11.82 -8.10
N ASP A 329 -20.44 -11.37 -8.04
CA ASP A 329 -21.46 -11.90 -7.14
C ASP A 329 -22.08 -13.22 -7.59
N ASN A 330 -21.90 -13.62 -8.84
CA ASN A 330 -22.52 -14.82 -9.39
C ASN A 330 -21.76 -16.08 -8.92
N PRO A 331 -22.33 -16.90 -8.01
CA PRO A 331 -21.63 -18.06 -7.48
C PRO A 331 -21.39 -19.16 -8.53
N ALA A 332 -22.14 -19.16 -9.64
CA ALA A 332 -21.92 -20.10 -10.73
C ALA A 332 -20.60 -19.87 -11.46
N LEU A 333 -20.06 -18.64 -11.43
CA LEU A 333 -18.77 -18.31 -12.05
C LEU A 333 -17.58 -18.74 -11.19
N LYS A 334 -17.80 -19.04 -9.90
CA LYS A 334 -16.75 -19.41 -8.93
C LYS A 334 -15.49 -18.54 -9.02
N ALA A 335 -15.72 -17.23 -9.09
CA ALA A 335 -14.69 -16.25 -9.38
C ALA A 335 -13.74 -16.04 -8.18
N TYR A 336 -12.45 -15.92 -8.45
CA TYR A 336 -11.44 -15.57 -7.45
C TYR A 336 -10.32 -14.70 -8.05
N PHE A 337 -9.64 -13.96 -7.19
CA PHE A 337 -8.32 -13.40 -7.51
C PHE A 337 -7.23 -14.24 -6.86
N PRO A 338 -6.13 -14.55 -7.55
CA PRO A 338 -4.95 -15.13 -6.90
C PRO A 338 -4.33 -14.12 -5.91
N LEU A 339 -4.25 -14.52 -4.64
CA LEU A 339 -3.54 -13.84 -3.56
C LEU A 339 -2.17 -14.50 -3.33
#